data_AF-A0A1H3EPW5-F1
#
_entry.id   AF-A0A1H3EPW5-F1
#
_cell.length_a   1.000
_cell.length_b   1.000
_cell.length_c   1.000
_cell.angle_alpha   90.00
_cell.angle_beta   90.00
_cell.angle_gamma   90.00
#
_symmetry.space_group_name_H-M   'P 1'
#
loop_
_entity.id
_entity.type
_entity.pdbx_description
1 polymer ?
#
loop_
_entity_poly.entity_id
_entity_poly.type
_entity_poly.pdbx_seq_one_letter_code
_entity_poly.pdbx_strand_id
1 'polypeptide(L)' 'MTLHALQLAVGDDTMLRIVREWTSFYAGEATTTEDFIALSEEESGQQLDELFRIWLYTPGKPAVLG' A
#
# COMPACT_ATOMS: atom_id res chain seq x y z
N MET A 1 -10.04 4.80 -0.31
CA MET A 1 -10.09 4.08 0.98
C MET A 1 -8.90 3.14 1.14
N THR A 2 -8.43 2.44 0.10
CA THR A 2 -7.24 1.56 0.15
C THR A 2 -5.98 2.24 0.69
N LEU A 3 -5.62 3.43 0.19
CA LEU A 3 -4.48 4.22 0.70
C LEU A 3 -4.62 4.62 2.17
N HIS A 4 -5.85 4.92 2.61
CA HIS A 4 -6.12 5.26 4.00
C HIS A 4 -6.04 4.01 4.89
N ALA A 5 -6.51 2.86 4.42
CA ALA A 5 -6.36 1.59 5.12
C ALA A 5 -4.88 1.18 5.23
N LEU A 6 -4.09 1.40 4.18
CA LEU A 6 -2.64 1.23 4.22
C LEU A 6 -2.02 2.15 5.27
N GLN A 7 -2.36 3.44 5.25
CA GLN A 7 -1.88 4.42 6.23
C GLN A 7 -2.20 4.01 7.67
N LEU A 8 -3.41 3.49 7.93
CA LEU A 8 -3.79 2.97 9.25
C LEU A 8 -2.99 1.72 9.65
N ALA A 9 -2.57 0.88 8.70
CA ALA A 9 -1.83 -0.35 8.98
C ALA A 9 -0.32 -0.12 9.20
N VAL A 10 0.30 0.75 8.40
CA VAL A 10 1.76 0.97 8.42
C VAL A 10 2.18 2.20 9.24
N GLY A 11 1.23 3.08 9.56
CA GLY A 11 1.46 4.34 10.25
C GLY A 11 1.94 5.46 9.33
N ASP A 12 1.82 6.70 9.81
CA ASP A 12 2.07 7.91 9.02
C ASP A 12 3.51 8.03 8.53
N ASP A 13 4.49 7.73 9.38
CA ASP A 13 5.92 7.84 9.05
C ASP A 13 6.32 6.86 7.95
N THR A 14 5.89 5.60 8.06
CA THR A 14 6.12 4.56 7.05
C THR A 14 5.40 4.89 5.76
N MET A 15 4.15 5.36 5.84
CA MET A 15 3.37 5.77 4.67
C MET A 15 4.06 6.91 3.89
N LEU A 16 4.62 7.88 4.61
CA LEU A 16 5.40 8.97 4.00
C LEU A 16 6.66 8.45 3.30
N ARG A 17 7.36 7.46 3.87
CA ARG A 17 8.51 6.82 3.22
C ARG A 17 8.10 6.09 1.94
N ILE A 18 7.07 5.25 2.01
CA ILE A 18 6.53 4.51 0.86
C ILE A 18 6.19 5.46 -0.29
N VAL A 19 5.46 6.55 -0.03
CA VAL A 19 5.09 7.51 -1.09
C VAL A 19 6.31 8.21 -1.68
N ARG A 20 7.30 8.59 -0.86
CA ARG A 20 8.53 9.23 -1.36
C ARG A 20 9.32 8.28 -2.24
N GLU A 21 9.58 7.06 -1.78
CA GLU A 21 10.29 6.04 -2.55
C GLU A 21 9.53 5.70 -3.83
N TRP A 22 8.22 5.49 -3.73
CA TRP A 22 7.36 5.24 -4.89
C TRP A 22 7.47 6.36 -5.93
N THR A 23 7.39 7.63 -5.52
CA THR A 23 7.51 8.76 -6.44
C THR A 23 8.91 8.93 -7.03
N SER A 24 9.95 8.52 -6.30
CA SER A 24 11.34 8.49 -6.78
C SER A 24 11.52 7.42 -7.88
N PHE A 25 10.93 6.23 -7.67
CA PHE A 25 10.92 5.15 -8.66
C PHE A 25 9.99 5.40 -9.85
N TYR A 26 8.87 6.12 -9.67
CA TYR A 26 7.89 6.44 -10.72
C TYR A 26 8.32 7.52 -11.71
N ALA A 27 9.50 8.11 -11.56
CA ALA A 27 9.99 9.18 -12.42
C ALA A 27 10.38 8.70 -13.84
N GLY A 28 9.70 7.69 -14.39
CA GLY A 28 9.83 7.29 -15.80
C GLY A 28 9.40 5.87 -16.17
N GLU A 29 9.11 4.97 -15.23
CA GLU A 29 8.88 3.55 -15.51
C GLU A 29 7.44 3.07 -15.25
N ALA A 30 7.03 2.06 -16.02
CA ALA A 30 5.73 1.40 -15.89
C ALA A 30 5.78 0.41 -14.73
N THR A 31 5.49 0.88 -13.52
CA THR A 31 5.39 -0.03 -12.37
C THR A 31 3.98 -0.61 -12.28
N THR A 32 3.92 -1.78 -11.67
CA THR A 32 2.70 -2.55 -11.44
C THR A 32 2.16 -2.32 -10.02
N THR A 33 0.95 -2.80 -9.77
CA THR A 33 0.39 -2.80 -8.40
C THR A 33 1.19 -3.74 -7.50
N GLU A 34 1.71 -4.84 -8.03
CA GLU A 34 2.58 -5.77 -7.32
C GLU A 34 3.86 -5.09 -6.81
N ASP A 35 4.46 -4.19 -7.61
CA ASP A 35 5.64 -3.42 -7.17
C ASP A 35 5.30 -2.49 -6.00
N PHE A 36 4.08 -1.93 -5.99
CA PHE A 36 3.62 -1.08 -4.89
C PHE A 36 3.49 -1.87 -3.59
N ILE A 37 2.95 -3.08 -3.69
CA ILE A 37 2.76 -3.97 -2.55
C ILE A 37 4.12 -4.37 -2.00
N ALA A 38 5.04 -4.82 -2.85
CA ALA A 38 6.39 -5.21 -2.45
C ALA A 38 7.14 -4.07 -1.75
N LEU A 39 7.12 -2.85 -2.30
CA LEU A 39 7.72 -1.68 -1.66
C LEU A 39 7.08 -1.37 -0.31
N SER A 40 5.75 -1.49 -0.21
CA SER A 40 5.02 -1.24 1.03
C SER A 40 5.36 -2.26 2.10
N GLU A 41 5.52 -3.54 1.74
CA GLU A 41 5.92 -4.61 2.66
C GLU A 41 7.38 -4.45 3.11
N GLU A 42 8.29 -4.07 2.20
CA GLU A 42 9.69 -3.81 2.52
C GLU A 42 9.84 -2.65 3.51
N GLU A 43 9.18 -1.52 3.24
CA GLU A 43 9.30 -0.32 4.06
C GLU A 43 8.61 -0.47 5.43
N SER A 44 7.54 -1.26 5.50
CA SER A 44 6.78 -1.49 6.74
C SER A 44 7.25 -2.70 7.54
N GLY A 45 7.95 -3.65 6.92
CA GLY A 45 8.28 -4.95 7.51
C GLY A 45 7.06 -5.82 7.79
N GLN A 46 5.90 -5.50 7.20
CA GLN A 46 4.63 -6.21 7.39
C GLN A 46 4.21 -6.92 6.10
N GLN A 47 3.54 -8.07 6.23
CA GLN A 47 2.87 -8.73 5.10
C GLN A 47 1.52 -8.02 4.86
N LEU A 48 1.38 -7.36 3.72
CA LEU A 48 0.23 -6.51 3.36
C LEU A 48 -0.64 -7.13 2.25
N ASP A 49 -0.22 -8.27 1.68
CA ASP A 49 -0.97 -8.99 0.64
C ASP A 49 -2.46 -9.14 0.94
N GLU A 50 -2.84 -9.47 2.18
CA GLU A 50 -4.23 -9.65 2.56
C GLU A 50 -4.99 -8.31 2.60
N LEU A 51 -4.36 -7.24 3.08
CA LEU A 51 -4.94 -5.90 3.06
C LEU A 51 -5.21 -5.45 1.63
N PHE A 52 -4.23 -5.61 0.73
CA PHE A 52 -4.40 -5.25 -0.67
C PHE A 52 -5.40 -6.17 -1.38
N ARG A 53 -5.43 -7.47 -1.07
CA ARG A 53 -6.46 -8.40 -1.58
C ARG A 53 -7.87 -7.93 -1.24
N ILE A 54 -8.10 -7.58 0.01
CA ILE A 54 -9.39 -7.10 0.51
C ILE A 54 -9.77 -5.78 -0.16
N TRP A 55 -8.84 -4.85 -0.30
CA TRP A 55 -9.15 -3.50 -0.74
C TRP A 55 -9.08 -3.25 -2.26
N LEU A 56 -8.32 -4.04 -3.02
CA LEU A 56 -8.15 -3.87 -4.47
C LEU A 56 -8.94 -4.89 -5.28
N TYR A 57 -9.10 -6.12 -4.79
CA TYR A 57 -9.62 -7.22 -5.60
C TYR A 57 -11.00 -7.73 -5.14
N THR A 58 -11.52 -7.24 -4.00
CA THR A 58 -12.86 -7.59 -3.54
C THR A 58 -13.89 -6.57 -4.02
N PRO A 59 -14.90 -6.96 -4.81
CA PRO A 59 -15.99 -6.07 -5.18
C PRO A 59 -16.85 -5.74 -3.95
N GLY A 60 -17.00 -4.45 -3.66
CA GLY A 60 -17.75 -3.94 -2.50
C GLY A 60 -16.84 -3.27 -1.48
N LYS A 61 -17.38 -2.32 -0.69
CA LYS A 61 -16.61 -1.62 0.35
C LYS A 61 -16.26 -2.63 1.45
N PRO A 62 -14.97 -2.86 1.76
CA PRO A 62 -14.58 -3.68 2.90
C PRO A 62 -15.25 -3.14 4.17
N ALA A 63 -15.76 -4.04 5.00
CA ALA A 63 -16.18 -3.66 6.35
C ALA A 63 -14.93 -3.06 7.01
N VAL A 64 -14.96 -1.74 7.21
CA VAL A 64 -13.86 -1.02 7.86
C VAL A 64 -13.57 -1.76 9.16
N LEU A 65 -12.34 -2.26 9.29
CA LEU A 65 -11.81 -2.75 10.56
C LEU A 65 -11.80 -1.51 11.49
N GLY A 66 -12.87 -1.39 12.27
CA GLY A 66 -13.05 -0.35 13.29
C GLY A 66 -12.50 -0.80 14.62
#